data_AF-A0A838JZM9-F1
#
_entry.id   AF-A0A838JZM9-F1
#
_cell.length_a   1.000
_cell.length_b   1.000
_cell.length_c   1.000
_cell.angle_alpha   90.00
_cell.angle_beta   90.00
_cell.angle_gamma   90.00
#
_symmetry.space_group_name_H-M   'P 1'
#
loop_
_entity.id
_entity.type
_entity.pdbx_description
1 polymer ?
#
loop_
_entity_poly.entity_id
_entity_poly.type
_entity_poly.pdbx_seq_one_letter_code
_entity_poly.pdbx_strand_id
1 'polypeptide(L)'
;MYAIKHTTRSARAMITDLRYRLDINTLHRDESATQLGLNDIGRINFTTTQPLLYDGYGRNRQTGSFILADEATNRTVGAGMLLDHSG
;
A
#
# COMPACT_ATOMS: atom_id res chain seq x y z
N MET A 1 4.42 -12.55 -0.79
CA MET A 1 5.42 -11.54 -0.38
C MET A 1 5.57 -10.58 -1.55
N TYR A 2 5.70 -9.28 -1.29
CA TYR A 2 5.79 -8.27 -2.33
C TYR A 2 7.09 -7.48 -2.19
N ALA A 3 7.67 -7.03 -3.28
CA ALA A 3 8.72 -6.03 -3.27
C ALA A 3 8.06 -4.65 -3.13
N ILE A 4 8.44 -3.89 -2.11
CA ILE A 4 8.06 -2.49 -1.98
C ILE A 4 9.23 -1.62 -2.41
N LYS A 5 8.96 -0.68 -3.32
CA LYS A 5 9.90 0.37 -3.69
C LYS A 5 9.36 1.69 -3.19
N HIS A 6 10.17 2.35 -2.36
CA HIS A 6 9.86 3.62 -1.71
C HIS A 6 11.05 4.56 -1.90
N THR A 7 10.82 5.65 -2.63
CA THR A 7 11.88 6.61 -2.96
C THR A 7 13.09 5.90 -3.63
N THR A 8 14.26 5.90 -2.99
CA THR A 8 15.50 5.23 -3.43
C THR A 8 15.72 3.87 -2.76
N ARG A 9 14.83 3.42 -1.87
CA ARG A 9 14.96 2.17 -1.12
C ARG A 9 14.00 1.11 -1.63
N SER A 10 14.44 -0.13 -1.57
CA SER A 10 13.62 -1.31 -1.82
C SER A 10 13.66 -2.21 -0.59
N ALA A 11 12.51 -2.74 -0.20
CA ALA A 11 12.37 -3.71 0.87
C ALA A 11 11.34 -4.77 0.46
N ARG A 12 11.16 -5.78 1.29
CA ARG A 12 10.05 -6.72 1.12
C ARG A 12 8.91 -6.31 2.04
N ALA A 13 7.70 -6.35 1.53
CA ALA A 13 6.46 -6.06 2.24
C ALA A 13 5.58 -7.31 2.31
N MET A 14 5.01 -7.52 3.48
CA MET A 14 3.97 -8.52 3.72
C MET A 14 2.70 -7.78 4.10
N ILE A 15 1.64 -7.93 3.30
CA ILE A 15 0.32 -7.41 3.64
C ILE A 15 -0.18 -8.21 4.86
N THR A 16 -0.49 -7.50 5.93
CA THR A 16 -0.94 -8.10 7.18
C THR A 16 -2.46 -8.02 7.33
N ASP A 17 -3.09 -7.03 6.72
CA ASP A 17 -4.52 -6.76 6.89
C ASP A 17 -5.07 -5.90 5.75
N LEU A 18 -6.29 -6.19 5.29
CA LEU A 18 -7.08 -5.35 4.39
C LEU A 18 -8.21 -4.73 5.20
N ARG A 19 -8.09 -3.44 5.51
CA ARG A 19 -9.05 -2.74 6.36
C ARG A 19 -10.40 -2.54 5.68
N TYR A 20 -10.36 -2.15 4.42
CA TYR A 20 -11.54 -2.03 3.58
C TYR A 20 -11.14 -1.87 2.11
N ARG A 21 -12.04 -2.28 1.24
CA ARG A 21 -12.08 -1.87 -0.17
C ARG A 21 -13.00 -0.65 -0.31
N LEU A 22 -12.62 0.30 -1.14
CA LEU A 22 -13.44 1.46 -1.46
C LEU A 22 -14.15 1.20 -2.80
N ASP A 23 -15.49 1.21 -2.77
CA ASP A 23 -16.26 1.26 -4.01
C ASP A 23 -16.15 2.66 -4.60
N ILE A 24 -15.52 2.78 -5.76
CA ILE A 24 -15.27 4.07 -6.42
C ILE A 24 -16.54 4.76 -6.91
N ASN A 25 -17.63 4.03 -7.12
CA ASN A 25 -18.88 4.59 -7.62
C ASN A 25 -19.72 5.18 -6.49
N THR A 26 -19.67 4.55 -5.31
CA THR A 26 -20.51 4.91 -4.16
C THR A 26 -19.73 5.54 -3.02
N LEU A 27 -18.40 5.50 -3.06
CA LEU A 27 -17.48 5.84 -1.97
C LEU A 27 -17.73 5.02 -0.68
N HIS A 28 -18.47 3.90 -0.80
CA HIS A 28 -18.75 3.01 0.31
C HIS A 28 -17.49 2.20 0.68
N ARG A 29 -17.27 2.01 1.98
CA ARG A 29 -16.17 1.19 2.52
C ARG A 29 -16.69 -0.21 2.77
N ASP A 30 -16.24 -1.15 1.95
CA ASP A 30 -16.49 -2.57 2.12
C ASP A 30 -15.41 -3.18 3.03
N GLU A 31 -15.73 -3.27 4.32
CA GLU A 31 -14.88 -3.90 5.36
C GLU A 31 -14.94 -5.44 5.30
N SER A 32 -15.87 -6.01 4.53
CA SER A 32 -15.97 -7.47 4.34
C SER A 32 -15.06 -8.01 3.25
N ALA A 33 -14.47 -7.11 2.44
CA ALA A 33 -13.54 -7.46 1.38
C ALA A 33 -12.29 -8.14 1.96
N THR A 34 -11.93 -9.30 1.40
CA THR A 34 -10.74 -10.07 1.79
C THR A 34 -9.56 -9.90 0.83
N GLN A 35 -9.79 -9.29 -0.32
CA GLN A 35 -8.77 -9.05 -1.35
C GLN A 35 -9.10 -7.79 -2.18
N LEU A 36 -8.07 -7.23 -2.81
CA LEU A 36 -8.19 -6.16 -3.81
C LEU A 36 -7.85 -6.72 -5.20
N GLY A 37 -8.76 -6.53 -6.15
CA GLY A 37 -8.55 -6.88 -7.56
C GLY A 37 -7.85 -5.78 -8.35
N LEU A 38 -7.75 -6.00 -9.67
CA LEU A 38 -7.23 -4.99 -10.58
C LEU A 38 -8.13 -3.73 -10.55
N ASN A 39 -7.52 -2.56 -10.39
CA ASN A 39 -8.19 -1.25 -10.25
C ASN A 39 -8.99 -1.04 -8.96
N ASP A 40 -9.00 -2.00 -8.03
CA ASP A 40 -9.59 -1.77 -6.73
C ASP A 40 -8.74 -0.80 -5.92
N ILE A 41 -9.41 0.06 -5.15
CA ILE A 41 -8.78 0.94 -4.18
C ILE A 41 -9.14 0.42 -2.80
N GLY A 42 -8.18 0.43 -1.88
CA GLY A 42 -8.44 0.00 -0.52
C GLY A 42 -7.39 0.51 0.45
N ARG A 43 -7.67 0.30 1.74
CA ARG A 43 -6.71 0.59 2.81
C ARG A 43 -6.16 -0.72 3.33
N ILE A 44 -4.84 -0.86 3.30
CA ILE A 44 -4.13 -2.04 3.80
C ILE A 44 -3.19 -1.66 4.93
N ASN A 45 -2.89 -2.62 5.79
CA ASN A 45 -1.70 -2.60 6.62
C ASN A 45 -0.70 -3.61 6.07
N PHE A 46 0.58 -3.28 6.18
CA PHE A 46 1.65 -4.16 5.80
C PHE A 46 2.84 -3.96 6.71
N THR A 47 3.67 -4.98 6.84
CA THR A 47 4.95 -4.93 7.51
C THR A 47 6.07 -5.06 6.49
N THR A 48 7.19 -4.41 6.74
CA THR A 48 8.36 -4.47 5.87
C THR A 48 9.52 -5.17 6.56
N THR A 49 10.35 -5.86 5.78
CA THR A 49 11.54 -6.54 6.31
C THR A 49 12.65 -5.58 6.74
N GLN A 50 12.54 -4.31 6.36
CA GLN A 50 13.46 -3.24 6.74
C GLN A 50 12.66 -1.97 7.07
N PRO A 51 13.09 -1.15 8.03
CA PRO A 51 12.43 0.12 8.33
C PRO A 51 12.44 1.05 7.11
N LEU A 52 11.25 1.59 6.78
CA LEU A 52 11.08 2.64 5.79
C LEU A 52 10.93 3.98 6.52
N LEU A 53 11.76 4.96 6.15
CA LEU A 53 11.55 6.34 6.57
C LEU A 53 10.51 6.93 5.64
N TYR A 54 9.36 7.31 6.19
CA TYR A 54 8.27 7.89 5.42
C TYR A 54 7.67 9.06 6.18
N ASP A 55 7.11 9.99 5.41
CA ASP A 55 6.16 10.95 5.91
C ASP A 55 4.79 10.57 5.34
N GLY A 56 3.71 10.86 6.05
CA GLY A 56 2.38 10.74 5.45
C GLY A 56 2.31 11.54 4.16
N TYR A 57 1.68 10.96 3.14
CA TYR A 57 1.58 11.53 1.79
C TYR A 57 1.04 12.96 1.77
N GLY A 58 0.15 13.30 2.71
CA GLY A 58 -0.36 14.66 2.86
C GLY A 58 0.70 15.69 3.27
N ARG A 59 1.77 15.27 3.96
CA ARG A 59 2.90 16.11 4.37
C ARG A 59 3.98 16.17 3.29
N ASN A 60 4.38 15.02 2.76
CA ASN A 60 5.39 14.95 1.71
C ASN A 60 5.05 13.85 0.70
N ARG A 61 4.70 14.27 -0.51
CA ARG A 61 4.29 13.34 -1.58
C ARG A 61 5.43 12.45 -2.07
N GLN A 62 6.69 12.92 -2.00
CA GLN A 62 7.84 12.14 -2.44
C GLN A 62 8.11 10.98 -1.49
N THR A 63 8.13 11.23 -0.18
CA THR A 63 8.39 10.22 0.85
C THR A 63 7.11 9.53 1.34
N GLY A 64 5.94 9.91 0.85
CA GLY A 64 4.67 9.27 1.20
C GLY A 64 4.12 8.36 0.11
N SER A 65 4.83 8.14 -1.00
CA SER A 65 4.37 7.26 -2.08
C SER A 65 5.22 5.99 -2.17
N PHE A 66 4.59 4.89 -2.58
CA PHE A 66 5.28 3.62 -2.80
C PHE A 66 4.65 2.85 -3.95
N ILE A 67 5.40 1.90 -4.50
CA ILE A 67 4.89 0.89 -5.43
C ILE A 67 5.12 -0.50 -4.86
N LEU A 68 4.19 -1.41 -5.14
CA LEU A 68 4.31 -2.83 -4.87
C LEU A 68 4.53 -3.56 -6.18
N ALA A 69 5.54 -4.42 -6.20
CA ALA A 69 5.79 -5.37 -7.28
C ALA A 69 5.70 -6.79 -6.74
N ASP A 70 5.12 -7.67 -7.54
CA ASP A 70 5.13 -9.10 -7.28
C ASP A 70 6.56 -9.64 -7.49
N GLU A 71 7.12 -10.29 -6.46
CA GLU A 71 8.51 -10.76 -6.50
C GLU A 71 8.73 -11.91 -7.49
N ALA A 72 7.71 -12.71 -7.77
CA ALA A 72 7.84 -13.87 -8.66
C ALA A 72 7.85 -13.45 -10.13
N THR A 73 7.10 -12.41 -10.48
CA THR A 73 6.88 -11.96 -11.86
C THR A 73 7.55 -10.63 -12.20
N ASN A 74 8.07 -9.91 -11.20
CA ASN A 74 8.57 -8.53 -11.31
C ASN A 74 7.53 -7.54 -11.87
N ARG A 75 6.24 -7.88 -11.82
CA ARG A 75 5.16 -7.02 -12.29
C ARG A 75 4.76 -6.06 -11.19
N THR A 76 4.57 -4.79 -11.53
CA THR A 76 3.95 -3.83 -10.61
C THR A 76 2.49 -4.24 -10.40
N VAL A 77 2.13 -4.53 -9.16
CA VAL A 77 0.77 -4.98 -8.77
C VAL A 77 -0.04 -3.86 -8.12
N GLY A 78 0.61 -2.80 -7.67
CA GLY A 78 -0.10 -1.65 -7.11
C GLY A 78 0.81 -0.46 -6.84
N ALA A 79 0.19 0.70 -6.69
CA ALA A 79 0.81 1.90 -6.16
C ALA A 79 -0.03 2.39 -4.98
N GLY A 80 0.62 3.00 -4.01
CA GLY A 80 -0.02 3.40 -2.77
C GLY A 80 0.56 4.65 -2.17
N MET A 81 -0.21 5.17 -1.21
CA MET A 81 0.15 6.33 -0.41
C MET A 81 0.23 5.89 1.05
N LEU A 82 1.34 6.21 1.70
CA LEU A 82 1.52 6.05 3.13
C LEU A 82 0.71 7.13 3.83
N LEU A 83 -0.13 6.72 4.77
CA LEU A 83 -0.90 7.62 5.61
C LEU A 83 -0.08 7.90 6.87
N ASP A 84 -0.15 9.13 7.39
CA ASP A 84 0.47 9.44 8.68
C ASP A 84 -0.09 8.50 9.75
N HIS A 85 0.79 7.99 10.61
CA HIS A 85 0.38 7.34 11.84
C HIS A 85 -0.07 8.46 12.80
N SER A 86 -1.32 8.91 12.66
CA SER A 86 -1.98 9.65 13.73
C SER A 86 -2.13 8.66 14.90
N GLY A 87 -1.22 8.77 15.87
CA GLY A 87 -1.30 8.05 17.14
C GLY A 87 -2.59 8.37 17.90
#